data_AF-A0A087SC79-F1
#
_entry.id   AF-A0A087SC79-F1
#
_cell.length_a   1.000
_cell.length_b   1.000
_cell.length_c   1.000
_cell.angle_alpha   90.00
_cell.angle_beta   90.00
_cell.angle_gamma   90.00
#
_symmetry.space_group_name_H-M   'P 1'
#
loop_
_entity.id
_entity.type
_entity.pdbx_description
1 polymer ?
#
loop_
_entity_poly.entity_id
_entity_poly.type
_entity_poly.pdbx_seq_one_letter_code
_entity_poly.pdbx_strand_id
1 'polypeptide(L)'
;MATTVATRNTVTLRGSTATVTEFFQTALSSILYQRGVYPPESFEPRKKYGLTVMAVKDSKLESYLDSVLTQFKDWLALGTLQQVVLVIASRVTKQVQERWAFDIQTDKDVISTQVFPEKPEAQITGEIQAIIRQITASITFLPLLSDACA
;
A
#
# COMPACT_ATOMS: atom_id res chain seq x y z
N MET A 1 7.35 5.33 27.22
CA MET A 1 7.59 4.02 26.58
C MET A 1 6.66 3.93 25.38
N ALA A 2 7.18 4.01 24.16
CA ALA A 2 6.36 3.95 22.95
C ALA A 2 6.10 2.49 22.60
N THR A 3 4.84 2.06 22.72
CA THR A 3 4.40 0.70 22.38
C THR A 3 4.33 0.62 20.85
N THR A 4 5.33 0.02 20.21
CA THR A 4 5.31 -0.26 18.78
C THR A 4 4.24 -1.32 18.48
N VAL A 5 3.03 -0.89 18.13
CA VAL A 5 1.97 -1.79 17.65
C VAL A 5 2.32 -2.19 16.22
N ALA A 6 2.83 -3.41 16.06
CA ALA A 6 3.08 -3.98 14.75
C ALA A 6 1.74 -4.44 14.14
N THR A 7 1.14 -3.58 13.32
CA THR A 7 -0.04 -3.94 12.52
C THR A 7 0.39 -4.93 11.43
N ARG A 8 0.25 -6.24 11.71
CA ARG A 8 0.53 -7.31 10.74
C ARG A 8 -0.65 -7.41 9.76
N ASN A 9 -0.51 -6.77 8.61
CA ASN A 9 -1.46 -6.92 7.50
C ASN A 9 -0.87 -7.90 6.49
N THR A 10 -1.16 -9.20 6.67
CA THR A 10 -0.79 -10.22 5.69
C THR A 10 -1.72 -10.09 4.48
N VAL A 11 -1.18 -9.64 3.35
CA VAL A 11 -1.94 -9.42 2.11
C VAL A 11 -1.65 -10.56 1.14
N THR A 12 -2.55 -11.55 1.09
CA THR A 12 -2.45 -12.65 0.12
C THR A 12 -3.07 -12.25 -1.22
N LEU A 13 -2.41 -11.36 -1.96
CA LEU A 13 -2.83 -10.97 -3.30
C LEU A 13 -2.42 -12.05 -4.31
N ARG A 14 -3.28 -13.06 -4.51
CA ARG A 14 -3.17 -14.00 -5.63
C ARG A 14 -3.79 -13.37 -6.88
N GLY A 15 -3.08 -12.43 -7.51
CA GLY A 15 -3.53 -11.70 -8.71
C GLY A 15 -2.38 -11.35 -9.65
N SER A 16 -2.70 -10.79 -10.83
CA SER A 16 -1.69 -10.36 -11.80
C SER A 16 -0.75 -9.29 -11.20
N THR A 17 0.51 -9.27 -11.62
CA THR A 17 1.51 -8.29 -11.14
C THR A 17 1.02 -6.85 -11.32
N ALA A 18 0.27 -6.57 -12.40
CA ALA A 18 -0.34 -5.27 -12.65
C ALA A 18 -1.38 -4.90 -11.59
N THR A 19 -2.28 -5.81 -11.23
CA THR A 19 -3.31 -5.59 -10.20
C THR A 19 -2.69 -5.34 -8.83
N VAL A 20 -1.65 -6.10 -8.47
CA VAL A 20 -0.94 -5.91 -7.20
C VAL A 20 -0.24 -4.55 -7.17
N THR A 21 0.42 -4.16 -8.26
CA THR A 21 1.08 -2.85 -8.37
C THR A 21 0.09 -1.70 -8.20
N GLU A 22 -1.07 -1.78 -8.85
CA GLU A 22 -2.12 -0.76 -8.74
C GLU A 22 -2.72 -0.68 -7.33
N PHE A 23 -2.91 -1.83 -6.68
CA PHE A 23 -3.32 -1.91 -5.29
C PHE A 23 -2.33 -1.14 -4.39
N PHE A 24 -1.02 -1.42 -4.51
CA PHE A 24 -0.01 -0.77 -3.68
C PHE A 24 0.04 0.74 -3.92
N GLN A 25 -0.11 1.21 -5.17
CA GLN A 25 -0.21 2.64 -5.46
C GLN A 25 -1.36 3.29 -4.69
N THR A 26 -2.52 2.64 -4.71
CA THR A 26 -3.73 3.14 -4.04
C THR A 26 -3.61 3.09 -2.52
N ALA A 27 -3.05 2.00 -1.97
CA ALA A 27 -2.85 1.80 -0.54
C ALA A 27 -1.84 2.80 0.03
N LEU A 28 -0.69 2.99 -0.63
CA LEU A 28 0.34 3.95 -0.21
C LEU A 28 -0.20 5.38 -0.25
N SER A 29 -0.86 5.77 -1.34
CA SER A 29 -1.50 7.09 -1.47
C SER A 29 -2.51 7.34 -0.34
N SER A 30 -3.34 6.33 -0.02
CA SER A 30 -4.34 6.42 1.06
C SER A 30 -3.69 6.59 2.43
N ILE A 31 -2.61 5.86 2.74
CA ILE A 31 -1.91 5.99 4.02
C ILE A 31 -1.24 7.36 4.14
N LEU A 32 -0.55 7.81 3.10
CA LEU A 32 0.12 9.12 3.09
C LEU A 32 -0.86 10.27 3.31
N TYR A 33 -2.04 10.20 2.71
CA TYR A 33 -3.11 11.17 2.90
C TYR A 33 -3.69 11.11 4.32
N GLN A 34 -4.12 9.93 4.78
CA GLN A 34 -4.86 9.79 6.04
C GLN A 34 -3.97 9.99 7.29
N ARG A 35 -2.67 9.72 7.19
CA ARG A 35 -1.70 10.04 8.24
C ARG A 35 -1.16 11.47 8.15
N GLY A 36 -1.57 12.24 7.14
CA GLY A 36 -1.16 13.64 6.98
C GLY A 36 0.35 13.82 6.74
N VAL A 37 1.01 12.84 6.12
CA VAL A 37 2.44 12.93 5.76
C VAL A 37 2.64 13.98 4.66
N TYR A 38 1.68 14.04 3.74
CA TYR A 38 1.59 15.06 2.70
C TYR A 38 0.30 15.87 2.90
N PRO A 39 0.29 17.13 2.46
CA PRO A 39 -0.85 17.99 2.69
C PRO A 39 -2.02 17.60 1.76
N PRO A 40 -3.28 17.84 2.15
CA PRO A 40 -4.46 17.36 1.42
C PRO A 40 -4.54 17.79 -0.05
N GLU A 41 -4.01 18.97 -0.40
CA GLU A 41 -3.97 19.52 -1.76
C GLU A 41 -3.06 18.75 -2.72
N SER A 42 -2.14 17.93 -2.19
CA SER A 42 -1.31 17.00 -2.96
C SER A 42 -2.09 15.77 -3.43
N PHE A 43 -3.39 15.67 -3.12
CA PHE A 43 -4.24 14.55 -3.46
C PHE A 43 -5.55 14.99 -4.12
N GLU A 44 -6.15 14.08 -4.87
CA GLU A 44 -7.47 14.23 -5.47
C GLU A 44 -8.34 12.98 -5.27
N PRO A 45 -9.66 13.13 -5.09
CA PRO A 45 -10.55 11.98 -5.01
C PRO A 45 -10.66 11.31 -6.39
N ARG A 46 -10.38 10.01 -6.47
CA ARG A 46 -10.52 9.18 -7.68
C ARG A 46 -11.36 7.94 -7.38
N LYS A 47 -12.21 7.54 -8.33
CA LYS A 47 -12.97 6.29 -8.21
C LYS A 47 -12.10 5.11 -8.63
N LYS A 48 -11.82 4.17 -7.72
CA LYS A 48 -11.12 2.90 -7.98
C LYS A 48 -11.76 1.77 -7.18
N TYR A 49 -11.90 0.58 -7.77
CA TYR A 49 -12.47 -0.61 -7.11
C TYR A 49 -13.82 -0.37 -6.42
N GLY A 50 -14.68 0.47 -7.01
CA GLY A 50 -15.97 0.84 -6.41
C GLY A 50 -15.86 1.72 -5.15
N LEU A 51 -14.69 2.28 -4.85
CA LEU A 51 -14.43 3.22 -3.76
C LEU A 51 -14.01 4.57 -4.30
N THR A 52 -14.25 5.62 -3.53
CA THR A 52 -13.59 6.91 -3.72
C THR A 52 -12.33 6.90 -2.85
N VAL A 53 -11.16 6.89 -3.48
CA VAL A 53 -9.86 6.87 -2.82
C VAL A 53 -9.10 8.16 -3.12
N MET A 54 -8.22 8.57 -2.21
CA MET A 54 -7.36 9.73 -2.43
C MET A 54 -6.15 9.30 -3.25
N ALA A 55 -6.05 9.76 -4.49
CA ALA A 55 -4.93 9.54 -5.38
C ALA A 55 -3.96 10.72 -5.30
N VAL A 56 -2.66 10.46 -5.47
CA VAL A 56 -1.64 11.51 -5.54
C VAL A 56 -1.88 12.37 -6.78
N LYS A 57 -1.78 13.68 -6.59
CA LYS A 57 -1.83 14.72 -7.63
C LYS A 57 -0.49 15.46 -7.76
N ASP A 58 0.30 15.51 -6.69
CA ASP A 58 1.64 16.10 -6.73
C ASP A 58 2.58 15.31 -7.66
N SER A 59 3.08 15.95 -8.71
CA SER A 59 3.85 15.27 -9.75
C SER A 59 5.18 14.69 -9.25
N LYS A 60 5.79 15.28 -8.22
CA LYS A 60 7.05 14.76 -7.67
C LYS A 60 6.78 13.49 -6.87
N LEU A 61 5.75 13.49 -6.02
CA LEU A 61 5.33 12.32 -5.27
C LEU A 61 4.84 11.20 -6.20
N GLU A 62 4.06 11.53 -7.23
CA GLU A 62 3.60 10.58 -8.23
C GLU A 62 4.79 9.92 -8.95
N SER A 63 5.73 10.72 -9.45
CA SER A 63 6.95 10.22 -10.12
C SER A 63 7.80 9.32 -9.20
N TYR A 64 7.89 9.67 -7.91
CA TYR A 64 8.62 8.86 -6.94
C TYR A 64 7.94 7.50 -6.72
N LEU A 65 6.62 7.51 -6.47
CA LEU A 65 5.86 6.27 -6.28
C LEU A 65 5.91 5.39 -7.53
N ASP A 66 5.78 5.97 -8.72
CA ASP A 66 5.84 5.23 -9.98
C ASP A 66 7.21 4.60 -10.23
N SER A 67 8.31 5.31 -9.90
CA SER A 67 9.66 4.75 -9.99
C SER A 67 9.84 3.53 -9.08
N VAL A 68 9.36 3.62 -7.83
CA VAL A 68 9.41 2.51 -6.87
C VAL A 68 8.55 1.34 -7.34
N LEU A 69 7.31 1.62 -7.79
CA LEU A 69 6.36 0.62 -8.25
C LEU A 69 6.75 -0.05 -9.57
N THR A 70 7.55 0.62 -10.40
CA THR A 70 8.14 0.02 -11.60
C THR A 70 9.09 -1.12 -11.22
N GLN A 71 10.03 -0.87 -10.30
CA GLN A 71 10.97 -1.91 -9.82
C GLN A 71 10.22 -3.03 -9.07
N PHE A 72 9.17 -2.64 -8.34
CA PHE A 72 8.30 -3.56 -7.62
C PHE A 72 7.65 -4.60 -8.53
N LYS A 73 7.18 -4.15 -9.71
CA LYS A 73 6.54 -5.03 -10.71
C LYS A 73 7.49 -6.11 -11.21
N ASP A 74 8.77 -5.78 -11.41
CA ASP A 74 9.79 -6.73 -11.84
C ASP A 74 10.06 -7.77 -10.75
N TRP A 75 10.21 -7.36 -9.49
CA TRP A 75 10.43 -8.30 -8.39
C TRP A 75 9.21 -9.17 -8.09
N LEU A 76 8.00 -8.65 -8.29
CA LEU A 76 6.77 -9.44 -8.22
C LEU A 76 6.74 -10.51 -9.31
N ALA A 77 7.09 -10.14 -10.55
CA ALA A 77 7.11 -11.07 -11.67
C ALA A 77 8.14 -12.19 -11.48
N LEU A 78 9.29 -11.85 -10.87
CA LEU A 78 10.34 -12.81 -10.53
C LEU A 78 10.05 -13.62 -9.25
N GLY A 79 9.03 -13.24 -8.47
CA GLY A 79 8.71 -13.87 -7.18
C GLY A 79 9.74 -13.66 -6.08
N THR A 80 10.61 -12.66 -6.24
CA THR A 80 11.68 -12.35 -5.26
C THR A 80 11.21 -11.41 -4.17
N LEU A 81 10.07 -10.73 -4.38
CA LEU A 81 9.52 -9.79 -3.41
C LEU A 81 8.75 -10.51 -2.30
N GLN A 82 9.20 -10.34 -1.05
CA GLN A 82 8.60 -11.00 0.12
C GLN A 82 7.84 -10.06 1.05
N GLN A 83 8.31 -8.81 1.18
CA GLN A 83 7.73 -7.87 2.13
C GLN A 83 7.95 -6.43 1.67
N VAL A 84 6.96 -5.58 1.93
CA VAL A 84 7.01 -4.14 1.70
C VAL A 84 6.74 -3.45 3.02
N VAL A 85 7.54 -2.45 3.35
CA VAL A 85 7.37 -1.74 4.59
C VAL A 85 7.37 -0.24 4.34
N LEU A 86 6.24 0.40 4.62
CA LEU A 86 6.15 1.86 4.71
C LEU A 86 6.42 2.26 6.16
N VAL A 87 7.46 3.06 6.36
CA VAL A 87 7.87 3.57 7.68
C VAL A 87 7.49 5.05 7.73
N ILE A 88 6.80 5.46 8.79
CA ILE A 88 6.49 6.86 9.05
C ILE A 88 7.30 7.27 10.28
N ALA A 89 8.15 8.28 10.13
CA ALA A 89 9.01 8.78 11.19
C ALA A 89 8.81 10.28 11.42
N SER A 90 9.00 10.73 12.67
CA SER A 90 8.99 12.16 12.98
C SER A 90 10.14 12.86 12.26
N ARG A 91 9.84 13.96 11.57
CA ARG A 91 10.87 14.76 10.88
C ARG A 91 11.86 15.38 11.87
N VAL A 92 11.38 15.69 13.07
CA VAL A 92 12.12 16.36 14.14
C VAL A 92 12.99 15.36 14.91
N THR A 93 12.37 14.33 15.51
CA THR A 93 13.08 13.41 16.41
C THR A 93 13.74 12.24 15.68
N LYS A 94 13.40 12.02 14.40
CA LYS A 94 13.81 10.85 13.59
C LYS A 94 13.36 9.51 14.17
N GLN A 95 12.45 9.52 15.15
CA GLN A 95 11.90 8.30 15.73
C GLN A 95 10.81 7.75 14.82
N VAL A 96 10.83 6.42 14.63
CA VAL A 96 9.78 5.69 13.91
C VAL A 96 8.51 5.70 14.75
N GLN A 97 7.44 6.26 14.18
CA GLN A 97 6.13 6.30 14.81
C GLN A 97 5.27 5.12 14.35
N GLU A 98 5.34 4.78 13.06
CA GLU A 98 4.54 3.70 12.48
C GLU A 98 5.34 2.87 11.47
N ARG A 99 4.97 1.59 11.40
CA ARG A 99 5.52 0.64 10.44
C ARG A 99 4.38 -0.17 9.83
N TRP A 100 4.04 0.15 8.59
CA TRP A 100 3.04 -0.54 7.80
C TRP A 100 3.73 -1.65 7.00
N ALA A 101 3.64 -2.88 7.49
CA ALA A 101 4.24 -4.05 6.85
C ALA A 101 3.21 -4.83 6.03
N PHE A 102 3.52 -5.03 4.76
CA PHE A 102 2.76 -5.83 3.82
C PHE A 102 3.58 -7.06 3.45
N ASP A 103 3.16 -8.21 3.97
CA ASP A 103 3.77 -9.48 3.60
C ASP A 103 3.18 -9.97 2.28
N ILE A 104 4.04 -10.30 1.33
CA ILE A 104 3.69 -10.74 -0.01
C ILE A 104 4.01 -12.20 -0.15
N GLN A 105 2.99 -12.98 -0.51
CA GLN A 105 3.13 -14.39 -0.80
C GLN A 105 2.95 -14.60 -2.29
N THR A 106 4.05 -14.87 -2.98
CA THR A 106 4.03 -15.25 -4.39
C THR A 106 4.11 -16.76 -4.52
N ASP A 107 3.18 -17.31 -5.30
CA ASP A 107 3.14 -18.73 -5.59
C ASP A 107 4.21 -19.07 -6.63
N LYS A 108 5.26 -19.79 -6.19
CA LYS A 108 6.40 -20.14 -7.05
C LYS A 108 6.01 -21.10 -8.16
N ASP A 109 5.00 -21.93 -7.94
CA ASP A 109 4.53 -22.88 -8.93
C ASP A 109 3.86 -22.14 -10.08
N VAL A 110 3.11 -21.07 -9.78
CA VAL A 110 2.49 -20.16 -10.77
C VAL A 110 3.55 -19.41 -11.58
N ILE A 111 4.64 -18.96 -10.94
CA ILE A 111 5.75 -18.28 -11.65
C ILE A 111 6.45 -19.24 -12.62
N SER A 112 6.68 -20.47 -12.18
CA SER A 112 7.41 -21.46 -12.98
C SER A 112 6.60 -21.96 -14.19
N THR A 113 5.28 -22.09 -14.03
CA THR A 113 4.38 -22.57 -15.09
C THR A 113 3.85 -21.45 -15.97
N GLN A 114 3.94 -20.18 -15.54
CA GLN A 114 3.26 -19.01 -16.14
C GLN A 114 1.75 -19.21 -16.37
N VAL A 115 1.15 -20.21 -15.71
CA VAL A 115 -0.30 -20.44 -15.74
C VAL A 115 -0.87 -19.70 -14.54
N PHE A 116 -1.37 -18.49 -14.79
CA PHE A 116 -2.04 -17.71 -13.76
C PHE A 116 -3.45 -18.28 -13.56
N PRO A 117 -3.80 -18.76 -12.36
CA PRO A 117 -5.17 -19.17 -12.08
C PRO A 117 -6.07 -17.94 -12.22
N GLU A 118 -6.96 -17.96 -13.22
CA GLU A 118 -7.93 -16.88 -13.43
C GLU A 118 -8.99 -16.92 -12.34
N LYS A 119 -8.78 -16.15 -11.27
CA LYS A 119 -9.87 -15.73 -10.40
C LYS A 119 -10.72 -14.70 -11.15
N PRO A 120 -12.05 -14.68 -10.95
CA PRO A 120 -12.89 -13.64 -11.54
C PRO A 120 -12.48 -12.26 -11.01
N GLU A 121 -12.36 -11.28 -11.91
CA GLU A 121 -11.94 -9.91 -11.56
C GLU A 121 -12.82 -9.28 -10.46
N ALA A 122 -14.12 -9.61 -10.45
CA ALA A 122 -15.06 -9.18 -9.41
C ALA A 122 -14.63 -9.63 -8.00
N GLN A 123 -14.06 -10.83 -7.87
CA GLN A 123 -13.57 -11.33 -6.59
C GLN A 123 -12.28 -10.62 -6.18
N ILE A 124 -11.35 -10.40 -7.12
CA ILE A 124 -10.09 -9.70 -6.85
C ILE A 124 -10.34 -8.25 -6.42
N THR A 125 -11.24 -7.56 -7.12
CA THR A 125 -11.63 -6.19 -6.79
C THR A 125 -12.35 -6.10 -5.45
N GLY A 126 -13.19 -7.08 -5.10
CA GLY A 126 -13.80 -7.20 -3.78
C GLY A 126 -12.79 -7.42 -2.65
N GLU A 127 -11.81 -8.30 -2.85
CA GLU A 127 -10.71 -8.51 -1.89
C GLU A 127 -9.90 -7.22 -1.67
N ILE A 128 -9.53 -6.51 -2.75
CA ILE A 128 -8.84 -5.21 -2.69
C ILE A 128 -9.68 -4.16 -1.95
N GLN A 129 -10.97 -4.09 -2.26
CA GLN A 129 -11.90 -3.14 -1.64
C GLN A 129 -11.95 -3.33 -0.12
N ALA A 130 -12.01 -4.59 0.34
CA ALA A 130 -11.99 -4.93 1.76
C ALA A 130 -10.69 -4.45 2.43
N ILE A 131 -9.54 -4.66 1.78
CA ILE A 131 -8.24 -4.25 2.33
C ILE A 131 -8.12 -2.72 2.43
N ILE A 132 -8.51 -1.96 1.40
CA ILE A 132 -8.47 -0.49 1.44
C ILE A 132 -9.38 0.06 2.55
N ARG A 133 -10.57 -0.53 2.73
CA ARG A 133 -11.46 -0.20 3.84
C ARG A 133 -10.84 -0.53 5.19
N GLN A 134 -10.17 -1.66 5.31
CA GLN A 134 -9.47 -2.06 6.53
C GLN A 134 -8.32 -1.13 6.88
N ILE A 135 -7.52 -0.70 5.90
CA ILE A 135 -6.47 0.33 6.10
C ILE A 135 -7.10 1.60 6.67
N THR A 136 -8.16 2.09 6.01
CA THR A 136 -8.86 3.31 6.43
C THR A 136 -9.46 3.19 7.83
N ALA A 137 -10.09 2.06 8.13
CA ALA A 137 -10.67 1.78 9.43
C ALA A 137 -9.59 1.63 10.51
N SER A 138 -8.44 1.02 10.20
CA SER A 138 -7.37 0.83 11.19
C SER A 138 -6.78 2.17 11.66
N ILE A 139 -6.77 3.19 10.79
CA ILE A 139 -6.22 4.50 11.10
C ILE A 139 -7.03 5.22 12.18
N THR A 140 -8.33 4.95 12.32
CA THR A 140 -9.15 5.54 13.39
C THR A 140 -8.80 4.99 14.78
N PHE A 141 -8.10 3.85 14.84
CA PHE A 141 -7.59 3.27 16.09
C PHE A 141 -6.13 3.63 16.38
N LEU A 142 -5.45 4.32 15.45
CA LEU A 142 -4.07 4.75 15.65
C LEU A 142 -4.02 6.07 16.43
N PRO A 143 -3.03 6.26 17.31
CA PRO A 143 -2.80 7.53 17.98
C PRO A 143 -2.67 8.69 16.98
N LEU A 144 -3.08 9.89 17.39
CA LEU A 144 -2.84 11.09 16.60
C LEU A 144 -1.33 11.37 16.52
N LEU A 145 -0.83 11.65 15.33
CA LEU A 145 0.55 12.10 15.14
C LEU A 145 0.63 13.56 15.58
N SER A 146 1.45 13.85 16.60
CA SER A 146 1.62 15.20 17.13
C SER A 146 2.58 16.05 16.29
N ASP A 147 3.47 15.42 15.53
CA ASP A 147 4.57 16.06 14.82
C ASP A 147 4.47 15.85 13.30
N ALA A 148 5.07 16.76 12.54
CA ALA A 148 5.26 16.57 11.10
C ALA A 148 6.12 15.32 10.83
N CYS A 149 5.59 14.40 10.03
CA CYS A 149 6.25 13.13 9.68
C CYS A 149 6.77 13.12 8.24
N ALA A 150 7.71 12.21 7.95
CA ALA A 150 8.23 11.92 6.62
C ALA A 150 8.46 10.41 6.46
#